data_AF-A0A849IJZ1-F1
#
_entry.id   AF-A0A849IJZ1-F1
#
_cell.length_a   1.000
_cell.length_b   1.000
_cell.length_c   1.000
_cell.angle_alpha   90.00
_cell.angle_beta   90.00
_cell.angle_gamma   90.00
#
_symmetry.space_group_name_H-M   'P 1'
#
loop_
_entity.id
_entity.type
_entity.pdbx_description
1 polymer ?
#
loop_
_entity_poly.entity_id
_entity_poly.type
_entity_poly.pdbx_seq_one_letter_code
_entity_poly.pdbx_strand_id
1 'polypeptide(L)'
;MIEDPELARLFRAESEEHLARLDEGLLHLEKSPSDAAVIEELFRESHSMKGASRMLGLAAIESAAHELETTLNSARKGESSLTGESVDRMNGLLSKMRLLVESALGGKAPAAFPAPPAERIEAPDAFRIETVRVETKKLDDLLSLVGELSVIQGRMQHRISLLDSLAEDWAGIERRRTRSGTAQAESMSRIGRKIASLRDAFFEDGTRLESTFSALEERVHSARLLPLS
;
A
#
# COMPACT_ATOMS: atom_id res chain seq x y z
N MET A 1 -17.31 -0.53 -13.57
CA MET A 1 -16.85 -1.91 -13.85
C MET A 1 -15.44 -1.80 -14.35
N ILE A 2 -14.53 -2.64 -13.87
CA ILE A 2 -13.14 -2.63 -14.32
C ILE A 2 -13.09 -3.37 -15.66
N GLU A 3 -12.67 -2.68 -16.73
CA GLU A 3 -12.68 -3.23 -18.09
C GLU A 3 -11.46 -4.10 -18.40
N ASP A 4 -10.32 -3.81 -17.77
CA ASP A 4 -9.08 -4.58 -17.92
C ASP A 4 -9.11 -5.86 -17.05
N PRO A 5 -9.08 -7.07 -17.64
CA PRO A 5 -9.15 -8.32 -16.90
C PRO A 5 -7.98 -8.57 -15.94
N GLU A 6 -6.76 -8.12 -16.27
CA GLU A 6 -5.60 -8.30 -15.41
C GLU A 6 -5.69 -7.35 -14.20
N LEU A 7 -6.11 -6.11 -14.45
CA LEU A 7 -6.37 -5.13 -13.40
C LEU A 7 -7.52 -5.56 -12.48
N ALA A 8 -8.57 -6.15 -13.05
CA ALA A 8 -9.69 -6.71 -12.29
C ALA A 8 -9.23 -7.89 -11.42
N ARG A 9 -8.36 -8.77 -11.94
CA ARG A 9 -7.82 -9.90 -11.17
C ARG A 9 -6.94 -9.43 -10.01
N LEU A 10 -6.08 -8.45 -10.25
CA LEU A 10 -5.23 -7.86 -9.23
C LEU A 10 -6.08 -7.18 -8.15
N PHE A 11 -7.01 -6.31 -8.55
CA PHE A 11 -7.89 -5.61 -7.62
C PHE A 11 -8.74 -6.58 -6.80
N ARG A 12 -9.22 -7.69 -7.41
CA ARG A 12 -9.92 -8.77 -6.69
C ARG A 12 -9.06 -9.33 -5.57
N ALA A 13 -7.85 -9.78 -5.90
CA ALA A 13 -6.95 -10.40 -4.93
C ALA A 13 -6.56 -9.44 -3.79
N GLU A 14 -6.20 -8.19 -4.12
CA GLU A 14 -5.86 -7.17 -3.12
C GLU A 14 -7.07 -6.81 -2.24
N SER A 15 -8.25 -6.63 -2.84
CA SER A 15 -9.46 -6.30 -2.09
C SER A 15 -9.87 -7.42 -1.14
N GLU A 16 -9.78 -8.68 -1.58
CA GLU A 16 -10.09 -9.86 -0.76
C GLU A 16 -9.13 -9.96 0.44
N GLU A 17 -7.83 -9.73 0.22
CA GLU A 17 -6.81 -9.71 1.28
C GLU A 17 -7.06 -8.59 2.30
N HIS A 18 -7.27 -7.36 1.83
CA HIS A 18 -7.57 -6.21 2.70
C HIS A 18 -8.87 -6.44 3.50
N LEU A 19 -9.94 -6.91 2.85
CA LEU A 19 -11.22 -7.15 3.51
C LEU A 19 -11.15 -8.29 4.54
N ALA A 20 -10.32 -9.31 4.30
CA ALA A 20 -10.11 -10.39 5.26
C ALA A 20 -9.36 -9.91 6.52
N ARG A 21 -8.28 -9.13 6.35
CA ARG A 21 -7.57 -8.51 7.47
C ARG A 21 -8.44 -7.55 8.26
N LEU A 22 -9.26 -6.77 7.55
CA LEU A 22 -10.21 -5.86 8.19
C LEU A 22 -11.23 -6.62 9.05
N ASP A 23 -11.78 -7.75 8.58
CA ASP A 23 -12.68 -8.60 9.39
C ASP A 23 -11.98 -9.14 10.64
N GLU A 24 -10.78 -9.71 10.47
CA GLU A 24 -10.04 -10.34 11.57
C GLU A 24 -9.68 -9.32 12.66
N GLY A 25 -9.16 -8.16 12.27
CA GLY A 25 -8.82 -7.12 13.24
C GLY A 25 -10.06 -6.52 13.90
N LEU A 26 -11.19 -6.35 13.18
CA LEU A 26 -12.44 -5.90 13.81
C LEU A 26 -12.96 -6.90 14.84
N LEU A 27 -12.90 -8.20 14.53
CA LEU A 27 -13.27 -9.26 15.48
C LEU A 27 -12.36 -9.27 16.72
N HIS A 28 -11.07 -8.95 16.56
CA HIS A 28 -10.17 -8.77 17.70
C HIS A 28 -10.55 -7.54 18.53
N LEU A 29 -10.88 -6.43 17.89
CA LEU A 29 -11.27 -5.18 18.58
C LEU A 29 -12.61 -5.28 19.31
N GLU A 30 -13.49 -6.23 18.97
CA GLU A 30 -14.67 -6.54 19.80
C GLU A 30 -14.28 -6.99 21.22
N LYS A 31 -13.15 -7.70 21.34
CA LYS A 31 -12.62 -8.21 22.61
C LYS A 31 -11.64 -7.24 23.25
N SER A 32 -10.83 -6.57 22.44
CA SER A 32 -9.73 -5.70 22.85
C SER A 32 -9.82 -4.33 22.16
N PRO A 33 -10.82 -3.49 22.46
CA PRO A 33 -11.14 -2.27 21.71
C PRO A 33 -10.09 -1.16 21.79
N SER A 34 -9.11 -1.28 22.69
CA SER A 34 -8.02 -0.32 22.88
C SER A 34 -6.67 -0.84 22.37
N ASP A 35 -6.64 -1.95 21.63
CA ASP A 35 -5.40 -2.49 21.08
C ASP A 35 -4.87 -1.60 19.95
N ALA A 36 -3.89 -0.75 20.31
CA ALA A 36 -3.34 0.26 19.40
C ALA A 36 -2.63 -0.36 18.18
N ALA A 37 -2.08 -1.57 18.30
CA ALA A 37 -1.40 -2.23 17.18
C ALA A 37 -2.41 -2.64 16.11
N VAL A 38 -3.52 -3.26 16.54
CA VAL A 38 -4.60 -3.68 15.64
C VAL A 38 -5.32 -2.47 15.03
N ILE A 39 -5.55 -1.41 15.82
CA ILE A 39 -6.13 -0.16 15.28
C ILE A 39 -5.25 0.45 14.18
N GLU A 40 -3.92 0.51 14.38
CA GLU A 40 -2.99 1.02 13.36
C GLU A 40 -2.92 0.12 12.12
N GLU A 41 -2.97 -1.20 12.29
CA GLU A 41 -3.05 -2.16 11.18
C GLU A 41 -4.32 -1.93 10.35
N LEU A 42 -5.49 -1.95 10.98
CA LEU A 42 -6.77 -1.73 10.31
C LEU A 42 -6.81 -0.36 9.60
N PHE A 43 -6.23 0.67 10.21
CA PHE A 43 -6.13 1.99 9.60
C PHE A 43 -5.33 1.92 8.29
N ARG A 44 -4.19 1.22 8.27
CA ARG A 44 -3.38 1.03 7.05
C ARG A 44 -4.11 0.24 5.98
N GLU A 45 -4.78 -0.85 6.35
CA GLU A 45 -5.57 -1.66 5.41
C GLU A 45 -6.70 -0.83 4.77
N SER A 46 -7.41 -0.02 5.58
CA SER A 46 -8.45 0.89 5.07
C SER A 46 -7.87 1.98 4.14
N HIS A 47 -6.69 2.51 4.45
CA HIS A 47 -6.00 3.51 3.63
C HIS A 47 -5.55 2.94 2.27
N SER A 48 -5.01 1.72 2.26
CA SER A 48 -4.63 1.00 1.03
C SER A 48 -5.86 0.74 0.16
N MET A 49 -6.94 0.26 0.76
CA MET A 49 -8.21 0.02 0.05
C MET A 49 -8.80 1.30 -0.56
N LYS A 50 -8.70 2.43 0.14
CA LYS A 50 -9.09 3.76 -0.37
C LYS A 50 -8.22 4.17 -1.56
N GLY A 51 -6.90 3.98 -1.47
CA GLY A 51 -5.95 4.28 -2.54
C GLY A 51 -6.21 3.48 -3.80
N ALA A 52 -6.32 2.15 -3.69
CA ALA A 52 -6.64 1.25 -4.79
C ALA A 52 -7.97 1.63 -5.47
N SER A 53 -9.01 1.87 -4.66
CA SER A 53 -10.34 2.27 -5.17
C SER A 53 -10.30 3.61 -5.91
N ARG A 54 -9.55 4.60 -5.42
CA ARG A 54 -9.38 5.90 -6.06
C ARG A 54 -8.68 5.78 -7.41
N MET A 55 -7.60 5.00 -7.47
CA MET A 55 -6.84 4.79 -8.71
C MET A 55 -7.70 4.18 -9.82
N LEU A 56 -8.67 3.35 -9.45
CA LEU A 56 -9.61 2.69 -10.36
C LEU A 56 -10.93 3.45 -10.57
N GLY A 57 -11.07 4.64 -9.98
CA GLY A 57 -12.29 5.46 -10.10
C GLY A 57 -13.52 4.85 -9.41
N LEU A 58 -13.34 3.96 -8.44
CA LEU A 58 -14.40 3.25 -7.72
C LEU A 58 -14.90 4.08 -6.52
N ALA A 59 -15.54 5.21 -6.80
CA ALA A 59 -15.92 6.22 -5.81
C ALA A 59 -16.75 5.68 -4.63
N ALA A 60 -17.63 4.70 -4.87
CA ALA A 60 -18.45 4.11 -3.81
C ALA A 60 -17.62 3.30 -2.81
N ILE A 61 -16.56 2.60 -3.28
CA ILE A 61 -15.66 1.83 -2.44
C ILE A 61 -14.70 2.78 -1.72
N GLU A 62 -14.18 3.79 -2.42
CA GLU A 62 -13.36 4.86 -1.84
C GLU A 62 -14.07 5.53 -0.65
N SER A 63 -15.35 5.88 -0.80
CA SER A 63 -16.14 6.51 0.27
C SER A 63 -16.27 5.61 1.49
N ALA A 64 -16.57 4.32 1.29
CA ALA A 64 -16.72 3.37 2.39
C ALA A 64 -15.38 3.12 3.13
N ALA A 65 -14.28 3.01 2.39
CA ALA A 65 -12.94 2.88 2.96
C ALA A 65 -12.54 4.13 3.76
N HIS A 66 -12.91 5.32 3.28
CA HIS A 66 -12.65 6.57 4.00
C HIS A 66 -13.46 6.69 5.30
N GLU A 67 -14.70 6.18 5.35
CA GLU A 67 -15.50 6.15 6.57
C GLU A 67 -14.86 5.23 7.64
N LEU A 68 -14.33 4.07 7.23
CA LEU A 68 -13.54 3.19 8.11
C LEU A 68 -12.29 3.90 8.62
N GLU A 69 -11.50 4.47 7.70
CA GLU A 69 -10.26 5.17 8.01
C GLU A 69 -10.47 6.32 9.00
N THR A 70 -11.56 7.07 8.85
CA THR A 70 -11.92 8.17 9.76
C THR A 70 -12.21 7.68 11.17
N THR A 71 -12.98 6.60 11.28
CA THR A 71 -13.35 6.00 12.57
C THR A 71 -12.11 5.45 13.29
N LEU A 72 -11.27 4.71 12.57
CA LEU A 72 -10.03 4.12 13.08
C LEU A 72 -8.99 5.19 13.45
N ASN A 73 -8.88 6.27 12.67
CA ASN A 73 -7.96 7.36 12.98
C ASN A 73 -8.35 8.12 14.25
N SER A 74 -9.66 8.32 14.48
CA SER A 74 -10.17 8.95 15.70
C SER A 74 -9.85 8.08 16.93
N ALA A 75 -10.03 6.76 16.81
CA ALA A 75 -9.64 5.81 17.84
C ALA A 75 -8.12 5.80 18.10
N ARG A 76 -7.33 5.81 17.02
CA ARG A 76 -5.86 5.83 17.09
C ARG A 76 -5.31 7.05 17.82
N LYS A 77 -5.92 8.22 17.60
CA LYS A 77 -5.53 9.47 18.28
C LYS A 77 -6.05 9.58 19.70
N GLY A 78 -6.87 8.63 20.15
CA GLY A 78 -7.55 8.69 21.45
C GLY A 78 -8.66 9.76 21.50
N GLU A 79 -9.13 10.23 20.35
CA GLU A 79 -10.21 11.23 20.25
C GLU A 79 -11.59 10.58 20.48
N SER A 80 -11.72 9.28 20.20
CA SER A 80 -12.90 8.47 20.48
C SER A 80 -12.50 7.05 20.92
N SER A 81 -13.34 6.38 21.70
CA SER A 81 -13.16 4.96 22.02
C SER A 81 -13.96 4.10 21.06
N LEU A 82 -13.43 2.95 20.65
CA LEU A 82 -14.18 1.98 19.87
C LEU A 82 -15.23 1.31 20.77
N THR A 83 -16.49 1.56 20.47
CA THR A 83 -17.65 0.93 21.13
C THR A 83 -18.16 -0.24 20.28
N GLY A 84 -18.95 -1.13 20.87
CA GLY A 84 -19.64 -2.19 20.10
C GLY A 84 -20.43 -1.63 18.92
N GLU A 85 -21.16 -0.52 19.12
CA GLU A 85 -21.88 0.18 18.04
C GLU A 85 -20.94 0.68 16.93
N SER A 86 -19.75 1.16 17.28
CA SER A 86 -18.75 1.59 16.29
C SER A 86 -18.23 0.42 15.48
N VAL A 87 -17.97 -0.73 16.13
CA VAL A 87 -17.54 -1.96 15.48
C VAL A 87 -18.63 -2.53 14.58
N ASP A 88 -19.88 -2.57 15.04
CA ASP A 88 -21.04 -3.01 14.24
C ASP A 88 -21.21 -2.14 12.98
N ARG A 89 -21.05 -0.82 13.12
CA ARG A 89 -21.08 0.10 11.98
C ARG A 89 -19.95 -0.20 10.99
N MET A 90 -18.73 -0.45 11.47
CA MET A 90 -17.60 -0.82 10.61
C MET A 90 -17.84 -2.16 9.91
N ASN A 91 -18.36 -3.17 10.59
CA ASN A 91 -18.76 -4.46 9.99
C ASN A 91 -19.81 -4.28 8.87
N GLY A 92 -20.76 -3.36 9.06
CA GLY A 92 -21.72 -2.95 8.02
C GLY A 92 -21.05 -2.31 6.80
N LEU A 93 -20.03 -1.47 7.01
CA LEU A 93 -19.24 -0.89 5.93
C LEU A 93 -18.42 -1.93 5.17
N LEU A 94 -17.77 -2.88 5.85
CA LEU A 94 -17.04 -3.99 5.22
C LEU A 94 -17.97 -4.83 4.35
N SER A 95 -19.16 -5.16 4.87
CA SER A 95 -20.19 -5.90 4.12
C SER A 95 -20.62 -5.15 2.86
N LYS A 96 -20.80 -3.83 2.94
CA LYS A 96 -21.09 -2.98 1.78
C LYS A 96 -19.93 -2.95 0.79
N MET A 97 -18.69 -2.86 1.26
CA MET A 97 -17.49 -2.87 0.41
C MET A 97 -17.36 -4.17 -0.38
N ARG A 98 -17.63 -5.32 0.23
CA ARG A 98 -17.66 -6.63 -0.47
C ARG A 98 -18.63 -6.62 -1.65
N LEU A 99 -19.85 -6.14 -1.43
CA LEU A 99 -20.86 -6.06 -2.50
C LEU A 99 -20.42 -5.11 -3.63
N LEU A 100 -19.78 -4.00 -3.27
CA LEU A 100 -19.29 -3.03 -4.25
C LEU A 100 -18.09 -3.57 -5.04
N VAL A 101 -17.17 -4.30 -4.39
CA VAL A 101 -16.04 -4.97 -5.05
C VAL A 101 -16.55 -6.01 -6.04
N GLU A 102 -17.49 -6.87 -5.65
CA GLU A 102 -18.08 -7.86 -6.57
C GLU A 102 -18.78 -7.18 -7.76
N SER A 103 -19.54 -6.11 -7.51
CA SER A 103 -20.19 -5.34 -8.56
C SER A 103 -19.17 -4.68 -9.51
N ALA A 104 -18.06 -4.15 -8.98
CA ALA A 104 -17.00 -3.53 -9.77
C ALA A 104 -16.30 -4.54 -10.68
N LEU A 105 -16.19 -5.80 -10.25
CA LEU A 105 -15.56 -6.92 -10.96
C LEU A 105 -16.50 -7.64 -11.94
N GLY A 106 -17.72 -7.14 -12.14
CA GLY A 106 -18.69 -7.75 -13.05
C GLY A 106 -19.34 -9.03 -12.51
N GLY A 107 -19.16 -9.32 -11.21
CA GLY A 107 -19.89 -10.38 -10.54
C GLY A 107 -21.39 -10.08 -10.56
N LYS A 108 -22.19 -11.02 -11.07
CA LYS A 108 -23.60 -11.12 -10.66
C LYS A 108 -23.56 -11.26 -9.15
N ALA A 109 -24.23 -10.36 -8.43
CA ALA A 109 -24.31 -10.35 -6.97
C ALA A 109 -24.36 -11.79 -6.44
N PRO A 110 -23.50 -12.19 -5.48
CA PRO A 110 -23.74 -13.45 -4.80
C PRO A 110 -25.16 -13.38 -4.24
N ALA A 111 -25.95 -14.41 -4.54
CA ALA A 111 -27.23 -14.60 -3.88
C ALA A 111 -27.00 -14.40 -2.39
N ALA A 112 -27.78 -13.49 -1.80
CA ALA A 112 -27.69 -13.13 -0.39
C ALA A 112 -27.36 -14.36 0.45
N PHE A 113 -26.31 -14.28 1.27
CA PHE A 113 -26.12 -15.26 2.33
C PHE A 113 -27.44 -15.29 3.12
N PRO A 114 -28.16 -16.42 3.17
CA PRO A 114 -29.30 -16.53 4.05
C PRO A 114 -28.76 -16.38 5.48
N ALA A 115 -29.46 -15.60 6.29
CA ALA A 115 -29.19 -15.54 7.73
C ALA A 115 -29.07 -16.97 8.28
N PRO A 116 -28.06 -17.25 9.13
CA PRO A 116 -27.82 -18.61 9.58
C PRO A 116 -29.06 -19.12 10.33
N PRO A 117 -29.59 -20.31 9.99
CA PRO A 117 -30.56 -20.96 10.85
C PRO A 117 -29.86 -21.33 12.15
N ALA A 118 -30.56 -21.12 13.27
CA ALA A 118 -30.10 -21.52 14.59
C ALA A 118 -30.02 -23.05 14.69
N GLU A 119 -28.90 -23.62 14.26
CA GLU A 119 -28.56 -25.03 14.47
C GLU A 119 -27.45 -25.18 15.51
N ARG A 120 -27.69 -26.17 16.37
CA ARG A 120 -26.95 -26.48 17.60
C ARG A 120 -25.49 -26.82 17.27
N ILE A 121 -24.56 -26.13 17.93
CA ILE A 121 -23.11 -26.35 17.82
C ILE A 121 -22.77 -27.76 18.33
N GLU A 122 -22.34 -28.64 17.43
CA GLU A 122 -21.51 -29.81 17.76
C GLU A 122 -20.02 -29.43 17.58
N ALA A 123 -19.16 -30.02 18.41
CA ALA A 123 -17.77 -29.60 18.63
C ALA A 123 -16.90 -29.63 17.34
N PRO A 124 -15.87 -28.77 17.24
CA PRO A 124 -15.10 -28.61 16.00
C PRO A 124 -14.18 -29.81 15.75
N ASP A 125 -14.34 -30.41 14.57
CA ASP A 125 -13.40 -31.34 13.96
C ASP A 125 -12.13 -30.57 13.51
N ALA A 126 -11.00 -31.26 13.54
CA ALA A 126 -9.66 -30.66 13.54
C ALA A 126 -9.38 -29.72 12.35
N PHE A 127 -8.72 -28.59 12.66
CA PHE A 127 -8.17 -27.61 11.72
C PHE A 127 -7.47 -28.29 10.53
N ARG A 128 -8.03 -28.12 9.33
CA ARG A 128 -7.32 -28.35 8.05
C ARG A 128 -6.85 -27.01 7.51
N ILE A 129 -5.53 -26.83 7.46
CA ILE A 129 -4.88 -25.71 6.79
C ILE A 129 -4.87 -26.05 5.29
N GLU A 130 -5.63 -25.30 4.48
CA GLU A 130 -5.47 -25.34 3.02
C GLU A 130 -4.22 -24.54 2.65
N THR A 131 -3.13 -25.24 2.34
CA THR A 131 -1.90 -24.62 1.84
C THR A 131 -2.03 -24.33 0.34
N VAL A 132 -2.10 -23.05 -0.03
CA VAL A 132 -2.04 -22.63 -1.43
C VAL A 132 -0.61 -22.81 -1.94
N ARG A 133 -0.39 -23.83 -2.77
CA ARG A 133 0.93 -24.17 -3.32
C ARG A 133 1.33 -23.19 -4.41
N VAL A 134 2.33 -22.35 -4.14
CA VAL A 134 2.90 -21.44 -5.14
C VAL A 134 3.91 -22.20 -6.01
N GLU A 135 3.73 -22.15 -7.33
CA GLU A 135 4.67 -22.76 -8.27
C GLU A 135 6.03 -22.05 -8.19
N THR A 136 7.12 -22.80 -7.95
CA THR A 136 8.49 -22.27 -7.77
C THR A 136 8.95 -21.37 -8.92
N LYS A 137 8.48 -21.64 -10.15
CA LYS A 137 8.75 -20.82 -11.32
C LYS A 137 8.28 -19.36 -11.17
N LYS A 138 7.11 -19.12 -10.55
CA LYS A 138 6.60 -17.76 -10.31
C LYS A 138 7.45 -17.00 -9.28
N LEU A 139 7.96 -17.70 -8.27
CA LEU A 139 8.88 -17.14 -7.29
C LEU A 139 10.24 -16.79 -7.92
N ASP A 140 10.73 -17.62 -8.84
CA ASP A 140 11.98 -17.36 -9.56
C ASP A 140 11.84 -16.19 -10.55
N ASP A 141 10.69 -16.07 -11.23
CA ASP A 141 10.38 -14.93 -12.10
C ASP A 141 10.32 -13.61 -11.30
N LEU A 142 9.73 -13.63 -10.10
CA LEU A 142 9.74 -12.48 -9.18
C LEU A 142 11.15 -12.10 -8.75
N LEU A 143 12.02 -13.07 -8.46
CA LEU A 143 13.41 -12.80 -8.10
C LEU A 143 14.23 -12.23 -9.25
N SER A 144 13.93 -12.65 -10.49
CA SER A 144 14.55 -12.05 -11.67
C SER A 144 14.14 -10.58 -11.81
N LEU A 145 12.85 -10.26 -11.64
CA LEU A 145 12.34 -8.89 -11.69
C LEU A 145 12.92 -8.03 -10.55
N VAL A 146 13.02 -8.58 -9.35
CA VAL A 146 13.67 -7.95 -8.19
C VAL A 146 15.13 -7.64 -8.52
N GLY A 147 15.88 -8.60 -9.07
CA GLY A 147 17.29 -8.39 -9.46
C GLY A 147 17.47 -7.33 -10.55
N GLU A 148 16.61 -7.30 -11.56
CA GLU A 148 16.61 -6.26 -12.59
C GLU A 148 16.33 -4.88 -11.99
N LEU A 149 15.40 -4.80 -11.04
CA LEU A 149 15.06 -3.58 -10.33
C LEU A 149 16.23 -3.07 -9.47
N SER A 150 16.96 -3.95 -8.77
CA SER A 150 18.17 -3.56 -8.02
C SER A 150 19.24 -2.94 -8.93
N VAL A 151 19.41 -3.50 -10.14
CA VAL A 151 20.38 -2.98 -11.12
C VAL A 151 19.94 -1.61 -11.67
N ILE A 152 18.63 -1.38 -11.84
CA ILE A 152 18.10 -0.07 -12.21
C ILE A 152 18.31 0.94 -11.09
N GLN A 153 18.04 0.56 -9.84
CA GLN A 153 18.27 1.38 -8.65
C GLN A 153 19.75 1.78 -8.52
N GLY A 154 20.68 0.83 -8.63
CA GLY A 154 22.12 1.13 -8.57
C GLY A 154 22.58 2.11 -9.66
N ARG A 155 22.04 1.98 -10.88
CA ARG A 155 22.29 2.94 -11.97
C ARG A 155 21.70 4.33 -11.69
N MET A 156 20.57 4.41 -10.99
CA MET A 156 19.94 5.67 -10.59
C MET A 156 20.77 6.38 -9.51
N GLN A 157 21.25 5.64 -8.50
CA GLN A 157 22.18 6.16 -7.48
C GLN A 157 23.42 6.78 -8.12
N HIS A 158 24.02 6.09 -9.10
CA HIS A 158 25.19 6.61 -9.82
C HIS A 158 24.89 7.90 -10.58
N ARG A 159 23.72 8.02 -11.22
CA ARG A 159 23.30 9.25 -11.91
C ARG A 159 23.08 10.42 -10.96
N ILE A 160 22.58 10.17 -9.74
CA ILE A 160 22.46 11.19 -8.69
C ILE A 160 23.85 11.72 -8.32
N SER A 161 24.83 10.85 -8.10
CA SER A 161 26.20 11.28 -7.81
C SER A 161 26.83 12.10 -8.94
N LEU A 162 26.51 11.80 -10.20
CA LEU A 162 26.93 12.62 -11.34
C LEU A 162 26.28 14.02 -11.32
N LEU A 163 25.00 14.11 -10.92
CA LEU A 163 24.32 15.39 -10.74
C LEU A 163 24.93 16.21 -9.59
N ASP A 164 25.34 15.56 -8.51
CA ASP A 164 26.03 16.20 -7.38
C ASP A 164 27.33 16.84 -7.82
N SER A 165 28.19 16.07 -8.51
CA SER A 165 29.45 16.58 -9.06
C SER A 165 29.22 17.78 -9.98
N LEU A 166 28.19 17.70 -10.84
CA LEU A 166 27.88 18.77 -11.79
C LEU A 166 27.33 20.03 -11.08
N ALA A 167 26.57 19.85 -10.00
CA ALA A 167 26.09 20.94 -9.15
C ALA A 167 27.26 21.64 -8.42
N GLU A 168 28.23 20.87 -7.92
CA GLU A 168 29.43 21.37 -7.26
C GLU A 168 30.34 22.14 -8.23
N ASP A 169 30.58 21.58 -9.41
CA ASP A 169 31.33 22.22 -10.49
C ASP A 169 30.68 23.55 -10.88
N TRP A 170 29.35 23.55 -11.03
CA TRP A 170 28.58 24.75 -11.33
C TRP A 170 28.69 25.82 -10.24
N ALA A 171 28.56 25.43 -8.96
CA ALA A 171 28.73 26.34 -7.84
C ALA A 171 30.17 26.91 -7.76
N GLY A 172 31.17 26.15 -8.22
CA GLY A 172 32.55 26.62 -8.38
C GLY A 172 32.72 27.65 -9.49
N ILE A 173 32.01 27.50 -10.60
CA ILE A 173 31.99 28.44 -11.73
C ILE A 173 31.28 29.74 -11.35
N GLU A 174 30.11 29.66 -10.69
CA GLU A 174 29.36 30.82 -10.21
C GLU A 174 30.23 31.72 -9.33
N ARG A 175 30.88 31.13 -8.32
CA ARG A 175 31.74 31.85 -7.36
C ARG A 175 32.88 32.61 -8.04
N ARG A 176 33.43 32.08 -9.14
CA ARG A 176 34.48 32.76 -9.95
C ARG A 176 33.91 33.90 -10.79
N ARG A 177 32.66 33.79 -11.26
CA ARG A 177 32.03 34.75 -12.17
C ARG A 177 31.32 35.91 -11.48
N THR A 178 30.79 35.74 -10.26
CA THR A 178 30.23 36.83 -9.44
C THR A 178 31.24 37.93 -9.11
N ARG A 179 32.54 37.69 -9.31
CA ARG A 179 33.59 38.71 -9.26
C ARG A 179 33.68 39.60 -10.53
N SER A 180 32.93 39.30 -11.60
CA SER A 180 33.12 39.90 -12.93
C SER A 180 31.87 40.54 -13.59
N GLY A 181 30.70 40.58 -12.96
CA GLY A 181 29.53 41.34 -13.48
C GLY A 181 28.15 40.76 -13.14
N THR A 182 27.12 41.61 -13.06
CA THR A 182 25.89 41.39 -12.28
C THR A 182 24.64 40.90 -13.02
N ALA A 183 24.60 40.88 -14.36
CA ALA A 183 23.41 40.39 -15.08
C ALA A 183 23.40 38.87 -15.35
N GLN A 184 24.58 38.24 -15.48
CA GLN A 184 24.69 36.80 -15.72
C GLN A 184 24.48 35.96 -14.45
N ALA A 185 24.67 36.57 -13.27
CA ALA A 185 24.59 35.90 -11.96
C ALA A 185 23.16 35.42 -11.62
N GLU A 186 22.11 36.16 -11.97
CA GLU A 186 20.73 35.79 -11.62
C GLU A 186 20.21 34.56 -12.39
N SER A 187 20.45 34.52 -13.72
CA SER A 187 20.09 33.37 -14.56
C SER A 187 20.83 32.11 -14.12
N MET A 188 22.09 32.26 -13.71
CA MET A 188 22.99 31.17 -13.38
C MET A 188 22.69 30.63 -11.96
N SER A 189 22.31 31.52 -11.03
CA SER A 189 21.72 31.18 -9.74
C SER A 189 20.37 30.44 -9.87
N ARG A 190 19.54 30.81 -10.85
CA ARG A 190 18.27 30.11 -11.13
C ARG A 190 18.50 28.69 -11.65
N ILE A 191 19.51 28.48 -12.49
CA ILE A 191 19.92 27.15 -12.96
C ILE A 191 20.47 26.32 -11.79
N GLY A 192 21.30 26.91 -10.93
CA GLY A 192 21.81 26.24 -9.73
C GLY A 192 20.70 25.73 -8.80
N ARG A 193 19.66 26.53 -8.57
CA ARG A 193 18.48 26.09 -7.79
C ARG A 193 17.71 24.94 -8.46
N LYS A 194 17.60 24.95 -9.79
CA LYS A 194 16.94 23.86 -10.54
C LYS A 194 17.74 22.56 -10.44
N ILE A 195 19.07 22.62 -10.53
CA ILE A 195 19.94 21.45 -10.37
C ILE A 195 19.83 20.90 -8.95
N ALA A 196 19.87 21.77 -7.92
CA ALA A 196 19.70 21.35 -6.53
C ALA A 196 18.33 20.71 -6.27
N SER A 197 17.25 21.32 -6.76
CA SER A 197 15.89 20.76 -6.62
C SER A 197 15.74 19.43 -7.35
N LEU A 198 16.39 19.26 -8.51
CA LEU A 198 16.36 18.01 -9.26
C LEU A 198 17.12 16.91 -8.50
N ARG A 199 18.29 17.23 -7.95
CA ARG A 199 19.06 16.34 -7.08
C ARG A 199 18.23 15.88 -5.88
N ASP A 200 17.63 16.82 -5.16
CA ASP A 200 16.88 16.52 -3.93
C ASP A 200 15.68 15.60 -4.24
N ALA A 201 14.97 15.84 -5.34
CA ALA A 201 13.89 14.97 -5.81
C ALA A 201 14.38 13.55 -6.16
N PHE A 202 15.49 13.43 -6.90
CA PHE A 202 16.04 12.12 -7.24
C PHE A 202 16.57 11.36 -6.02
N PHE A 203 17.13 12.05 -5.02
CA PHE A 203 17.56 11.43 -3.77
C PHE A 203 16.37 10.89 -2.97
N GLU A 204 15.26 11.64 -2.92
CA GLU A 204 14.02 11.20 -2.28
C GLU A 204 13.42 9.99 -3.01
N ASP A 205 13.36 10.03 -4.34
CA ASP A 205 12.91 8.90 -5.16
C ASP A 205 13.79 7.66 -4.97
N GLY A 206 15.11 7.82 -4.88
CA GLY A 206 16.05 6.74 -4.60
C GLY A 206 15.82 6.10 -3.23
N THR A 207 15.63 6.91 -2.19
CA THR A 207 15.36 6.44 -0.82
C THR A 207 14.02 5.70 -0.74
N ARG A 208 12.99 6.21 -1.43
CA ARG A 208 11.68 5.54 -1.54
C ARG A 208 11.82 4.22 -2.27
N LEU A 209 12.56 4.17 -3.37
CA LEU A 209 12.79 2.94 -4.12
C LEU A 209 13.50 1.88 -3.27
N GLU A 210 14.55 2.27 -2.53
CA GLU A 210 15.30 1.37 -1.64
C GLU A 210 14.43 0.77 -0.52
N SER A 211 13.55 1.58 0.08
CA SER A 211 12.63 1.09 1.11
C SER A 211 11.56 0.14 0.54
N THR A 212 11.01 0.45 -0.64
CA THR A 212 10.07 -0.46 -1.33
C THR A 212 10.73 -1.77 -1.74
N PHE A 213 12.00 -1.71 -2.16
CA PHE A 213 12.79 -2.87 -2.54
C PHE A 213 13.05 -3.79 -1.35
N SER A 214 13.50 -3.22 -0.22
CA SER A 214 13.73 -3.96 1.01
C SER A 214 12.45 -4.66 1.51
N ALA A 215 11.31 -3.97 1.42
CA ALA A 215 10.01 -4.55 1.79
C ALA A 215 9.58 -5.68 0.84
N LEU A 216 9.88 -5.56 -0.46
CA LEU A 216 9.60 -6.61 -1.44
C LEU A 216 10.49 -7.83 -1.22
N GLU A 217 11.79 -7.64 -0.97
CA GLU A 217 12.70 -8.74 -0.65
C GLU A 217 12.28 -9.48 0.62
N GLU A 218 11.89 -8.76 1.67
CA GLU A 218 11.41 -9.36 2.92
C GLU A 218 10.13 -10.19 2.70
N ARG A 219 9.19 -9.69 1.89
CA ARG A 219 7.96 -10.41 1.53
C ARG A 219 8.23 -11.66 0.71
N VAL A 220 9.12 -11.57 -0.28
CA VAL A 220 9.54 -12.71 -1.10
C VAL A 220 10.30 -13.74 -0.27
N HIS A 221 11.16 -13.30 0.65
CA HIS A 221 11.90 -14.17 1.57
C HIS A 221 10.96 -14.89 2.54
N SER A 222 10.00 -14.17 3.12
CA SER A 222 8.96 -14.72 4.00
C SER A 222 8.11 -15.76 3.29
N ALA A 223 7.74 -15.51 2.03
CA ALA A 223 7.02 -16.48 1.20
C ALA A 223 7.82 -17.76 0.90
N ARG A 224 9.16 -17.69 0.89
CA ARG A 224 10.05 -18.85 0.69
C ARG A 224 10.29 -19.70 1.95
N LEU A 225 10.23 -19.09 3.14
CA LEU A 225 10.48 -19.79 4.41
C LEU A 225 9.26 -20.53 4.96
N LEU A 226 8.08 -20.35 4.35
CA LEU A 226 6.90 -21.13 4.70
C LEU A 226 7.17 -22.61 4.40
N PRO A 227 6.97 -23.52 5.37
CA PRO A 227 7.23 -24.93 5.17
C PRO A 227 6.35 -25.48 4.05
N LEU A 228 6.98 -26.07 3.03
CA LEU A 228 6.30 -26.83 1.98
C LEU A 228 5.52 -27.96 2.65
N SER A 229 4.22 -27.75 2.85
CA SER A 229 3.27 -28.73 3.37
C SER A 229 2.38 -29.19 2.22
#